data_AF-A0A3N4AZ15-F1
#
_entry.id   AF-A0A3N4AZ15-F1
#
_cell.length_a   1.000
_cell.length_b   1.000
_cell.length_c   1.000
_cell.angle_alpha   90.00
_cell.angle_beta   90.00
_cell.angle_gamma   90.00
#
_symmetry.space_group_name_H-M   'P 1'
#
loop_
_entity.id
_entity.type
_entity.pdbx_description
1 polymer ?
#
loop_
_entity_poly.entity_id
_entity_poly.type
_entity_poly.pdbx_seq_one_letter_code
_entity_poly.pdbx_strand_id
1 'polypeptide(L)'
;MFEFKKTALIGLAISSLTLSGCLSGGGGGGNDDAEQDTRVRVQQQRMNEGFFVVQEDELPFDALESPTASFAPSVVSYEDTSRWSGVLNGAGYRIEVPTNWNGMLVMYAHGFRTSAPKELRVDNPPMRRYLLDNGYAWAASSYSTNFYDVRAGVEDTNALALAFNDIAAENDRVLDAPDKYYITGVSMGGHVTAAAVEKETKETANHVVNYAGAAPMCGVVGDTELFNFFAGYTISLLAFTTDSAANVPFQSPLPTLKQS
;
A
#
# COMPACT_ATOMS: atom_id res chain seq x y z
N MET A 1 -23.82 66.31 3.31
CA MET A 1 -23.39 66.16 4.72
C MET A 1 -22.92 64.71 4.86
N PHE A 2 -21.69 64.42 4.42
CA PHE A 2 -20.48 64.25 5.26
C PHE A 2 -20.66 63.07 6.24
N GLU A 3 -19.81 62.03 6.32
CA GLU A 3 -18.46 61.79 5.78
C GLU A 3 -18.08 60.31 6.03
N PHE A 4 -17.33 59.69 5.14
CA PHE A 4 -16.67 58.39 5.35
C PHE A 4 -15.47 58.54 6.31
N LYS A 5 -15.28 57.61 7.27
CA LYS A 5 -14.04 57.53 8.07
C LYS A 5 -13.44 56.12 8.15
N LYS A 6 -12.32 55.98 7.43
CA LYS A 6 -11.00 55.39 7.76
C LYS A 6 -10.88 54.01 8.44
N THR A 7 -10.39 53.07 7.63
CA THR A 7 -9.21 52.20 7.78
C THR A 7 -8.58 52.01 9.18
N ALA A 8 -8.40 50.74 9.57
CA ALA A 8 -7.29 50.29 10.41
C ALA A 8 -6.84 48.87 9.98
N LEU A 9 -5.72 48.81 9.26
CA LEU A 9 -4.90 47.62 9.08
C LEU A 9 -4.06 47.44 10.35
N ILE A 10 -4.15 46.29 11.01
CA ILE A 10 -3.21 45.89 12.06
C ILE A 10 -2.30 44.82 11.46
N GLY A 11 -1.06 45.22 11.18
CA GLY A 11 0.03 44.32 10.82
C GLY A 11 0.49 43.54 12.05
N LEU A 12 0.68 42.23 11.88
CA LEU A 12 1.28 41.37 12.89
C LEU A 12 2.69 41.03 12.41
N ALA A 13 3.66 41.75 12.97
CA ALA A 13 5.08 41.44 12.85
C ALA A 13 5.38 40.24 13.76
N ILE A 14 5.85 39.13 13.19
CA ILE A 14 6.43 38.03 13.97
C ILE A 14 7.95 38.22 13.91
N SER A 15 8.46 38.78 15.00
CA SER A 15 9.90 38.97 15.25
C SER A 15 10.57 37.62 15.48
N SER A 16 11.63 37.38 14.72
CA SER A 16 12.66 36.39 14.96
C SER A 16 13.36 36.65 16.30
N LEU A 17 13.39 35.66 17.19
CA LEU A 17 14.25 35.65 18.36
C LEU A 17 14.98 34.31 18.44
N THR A 18 16.29 34.42 18.23
CA THR A 18 17.31 33.39 18.34
C THR A 18 17.46 32.94 19.79
N LEU A 19 17.44 31.62 19.98
CA LEU A 19 17.68 30.96 21.25
C LEU A 19 19.19 30.82 21.48
N SER A 20 19.69 31.35 22.60
CA SER A 20 21.02 31.06 23.11
C SER A 20 20.91 30.79 24.62
N GLY A 21 21.55 29.71 25.05
CA GLY A 21 21.26 29.01 26.30
C GLY A 21 22.06 29.49 27.53
N CYS A 22 21.82 28.79 28.64
CA CYS A 22 22.73 28.51 29.77
C CYS A 22 22.03 27.44 30.65
N LEU A 23 22.52 26.19 30.69
CA LEU A 23 23.46 25.62 31.69
C LEU A 23 22.84 25.57 33.11
N SER A 24 22.77 24.47 33.86
CA SER A 24 23.69 23.34 34.01
C SER A 24 23.04 22.28 34.93
N GLY A 25 23.27 20.99 34.64
CA GLY A 25 22.89 19.89 35.53
C GLY A 25 23.34 18.49 35.07
N GLY A 26 24.64 18.31 34.76
CA GLY A 26 25.40 17.04 34.73
C GLY A 26 24.97 15.93 33.73
N GLY A 27 25.77 15.43 32.79
CA GLY A 27 27.21 15.50 32.59
C GLY A 27 27.81 14.10 32.40
N GLY A 28 27.77 13.60 31.16
CA GLY A 28 28.49 12.41 30.67
C GLY A 28 27.68 11.71 29.57
N GLY A 29 27.89 11.86 28.28
CA GLY A 29 29.05 12.35 27.54
C GLY A 29 29.26 11.43 26.33
N GLY A 30 28.38 11.56 25.33
CA GLY A 30 28.44 10.90 24.03
C GLY A 30 27.49 11.63 23.09
N ASN A 31 28.04 12.50 22.26
CA ASN A 31 27.31 13.31 21.30
C ASN A 31 26.73 12.40 20.20
N ASP A 32 25.42 12.21 20.20
CA ASP A 32 24.68 11.88 18.99
C ASP A 32 23.54 12.90 18.94
N ASP A 33 23.74 13.95 18.13
CA ASP A 33 22.65 14.82 17.71
C ASP A 33 21.53 13.90 17.21
N ALA A 34 20.31 14.09 17.71
CA ALA A 34 19.13 13.52 17.07
C ALA A 34 18.99 14.21 15.71
N GLU A 35 19.83 13.82 14.74
CA GLU A 35 19.54 13.96 13.33
C GLU A 35 18.18 13.27 13.16
N GLN A 36 17.13 14.08 12.98
CA GLN A 36 16.00 13.60 12.21
C GLN A 36 16.61 13.03 10.94
N ASP A 37 16.42 11.73 10.72
CA ASP A 37 16.94 11.04 9.55
C ASP A 37 16.34 11.71 8.30
N THR A 38 17.04 12.70 7.77
CA THR A 38 16.65 13.47 6.59
C THR A 38 16.93 12.69 5.31
N ARG A 39 17.44 11.45 5.40
CA ARG A 39 17.65 10.60 4.24
C ARG A 39 16.30 10.23 3.66
N VAL A 40 16.03 10.74 2.47
CA VAL A 40 14.93 10.26 1.64
C VAL A 40 15.13 8.75 1.47
N ARG A 41 14.19 7.94 1.96
CA ARG A 41 14.21 6.49 1.78
C ARG A 41 14.43 6.20 0.28
N VAL A 42 15.26 5.22 -0.05
CA VAL A 42 15.59 4.87 -1.46
C VAL A 42 14.32 4.72 -2.31
N GLN A 43 13.27 4.18 -1.72
CA GLN A 43 11.98 4.04 -2.38
C GLN A 43 11.30 5.38 -2.67
N GLN A 44 11.35 6.33 -1.73
CA GLN A 44 10.85 7.69 -1.94
C GLN A 44 11.65 8.44 -3.00
N GLN A 45 12.97 8.19 -3.11
CA GLN A 45 13.78 8.76 -4.20
C GLN A 45 13.30 8.25 -5.57
N ARG A 46 13.07 6.93 -5.71
CA ARG A 46 12.52 6.34 -6.94
C ARG A 46 11.17 6.94 -7.33
N MET A 47 10.30 7.18 -6.35
CA MET A 47 9.03 7.87 -6.59
C MET A 47 9.24 9.30 -7.11
N ASN A 48 10.12 10.07 -6.45
CA ASN A 48 10.41 11.45 -6.84
C ASN A 48 11.04 11.55 -8.25
N GLU A 49 11.75 10.52 -8.67
CA GLU A 49 12.36 10.41 -10.00
C GLU A 49 11.38 9.88 -11.09
N GLY A 50 10.13 9.55 -10.73
CA GLY A 50 9.15 9.01 -11.67
C GLY A 50 9.53 7.62 -12.20
N PHE A 51 10.23 6.82 -11.38
CA PHE A 51 10.74 5.51 -11.79
C PHE A 51 9.64 4.48 -12.09
N PHE A 52 8.51 4.56 -11.38
CA PHE A 52 7.39 3.64 -11.50
C PHE A 52 6.37 4.16 -12.51
N VAL A 53 5.89 3.26 -13.39
CA VAL A 53 4.97 3.58 -14.48
C VAL A 53 3.85 2.55 -14.50
N VAL A 54 2.61 3.02 -14.40
CA VAL A 54 1.42 2.17 -14.54
C VAL A 54 1.31 1.68 -15.99
N GLN A 55 1.11 0.38 -16.15
CA GLN A 55 0.80 -0.21 -17.45
C GLN A 55 -0.70 -0.07 -17.74
N GLU A 56 -1.11 1.14 -18.15
CA GLU A 56 -2.53 1.49 -18.35
C GLU A 56 -3.23 0.63 -19.40
N ASP A 57 -2.51 0.24 -20.46
CA ASP A 57 -2.97 -0.64 -21.53
C ASP A 57 -3.28 -2.06 -21.05
N GLU A 58 -2.70 -2.46 -19.92
CA GLU A 58 -2.95 -3.75 -19.29
C GLU A 58 -4.00 -3.69 -18.19
N LEU A 59 -4.49 -2.50 -17.80
CA LEU A 59 -5.49 -2.38 -16.74
C LEU A 59 -6.84 -3.01 -17.09
N PRO A 60 -7.38 -2.89 -18.31
CA PRO A 60 -8.59 -3.60 -18.69
C PRO A 60 -8.45 -5.11 -18.49
N PHE A 61 -9.53 -5.77 -18.11
CA PHE A 61 -9.55 -7.21 -17.88
C PHE A 61 -10.89 -7.83 -18.27
N ASP A 62 -10.82 -9.06 -18.75
CA ASP A 62 -11.98 -9.77 -19.28
C ASP A 62 -12.86 -10.38 -18.18
N ALA A 63 -14.10 -10.68 -18.56
CA ALA A 63 -14.98 -11.54 -17.77
C ALA A 63 -14.31 -12.89 -17.48
N LEU A 64 -14.70 -13.53 -16.38
CA LEU A 64 -14.34 -14.93 -16.20
C LEU A 64 -15.06 -15.79 -17.24
N GLU A 65 -14.34 -16.74 -17.82
CA GLU A 65 -14.99 -17.76 -18.64
C GLU A 65 -15.97 -18.59 -17.80
N SER A 66 -17.11 -18.92 -18.41
CA SER A 66 -18.06 -19.85 -17.81
C SER A 66 -17.40 -21.22 -17.61
N PRO A 67 -17.48 -21.83 -16.42
CA PRO A 67 -16.84 -23.12 -16.18
C PRO A 67 -17.46 -24.20 -17.08
N THR A 68 -16.62 -24.85 -17.89
CA THR A 68 -17.03 -25.98 -18.74
C THR A 68 -17.35 -27.24 -17.92
N ALA A 69 -16.91 -27.29 -16.65
CA ALA A 69 -17.22 -28.32 -15.68
C ALA A 69 -17.18 -27.74 -14.25
N SER A 70 -18.28 -27.14 -13.77
CA SER A 70 -18.46 -26.88 -12.34
C SER A 70 -19.51 -27.83 -11.75
N PHE A 71 -19.28 -28.26 -10.52
CA PHE A 71 -20.22 -29.10 -9.76
C PHE A 71 -21.44 -28.33 -9.25
N ALA A 72 -21.46 -27.01 -9.43
CA ALA A 72 -22.62 -26.15 -9.19
C ALA A 72 -22.62 -25.02 -10.24
N PRO A 73 -23.77 -24.72 -10.87
CA PRO A 73 -23.85 -23.60 -11.81
C PRO A 73 -23.54 -22.29 -11.08
N SER A 74 -22.81 -21.39 -11.75
CA SER A 74 -22.64 -20.03 -11.26
C SER A 74 -24.02 -19.39 -11.07
N VAL A 75 -24.22 -18.69 -9.95
CA VAL A 75 -25.45 -17.93 -9.68
C VAL A 75 -25.43 -16.59 -10.44
N VAL A 76 -24.27 -16.19 -10.95
CA VAL A 76 -24.03 -14.90 -11.63
C VAL A 76 -23.50 -15.14 -13.04
N SER A 77 -24.03 -14.40 -14.02
CA SER A 77 -23.43 -14.29 -15.34
C SER A 77 -22.20 -13.39 -15.25
N TYR A 78 -21.00 -13.93 -15.49
CA TYR A 78 -19.77 -13.15 -15.40
C TYR A 78 -19.67 -12.09 -16.49
N GLU A 79 -20.33 -12.28 -17.64
CA GLU A 79 -20.37 -11.27 -18.70
C GLU A 79 -21.04 -9.98 -18.22
N ASP A 80 -22.04 -10.11 -17.34
CA ASP A 80 -22.84 -9.00 -16.83
C ASP A 80 -22.24 -8.32 -15.59
N THR A 81 -21.07 -8.78 -15.09
CA THR A 81 -20.38 -8.10 -13.99
C THR A 81 -19.89 -6.72 -14.46
N SER A 82 -19.99 -5.73 -13.58
CA SER A 82 -19.32 -4.45 -13.84
C SER A 82 -17.84 -4.61 -13.58
N ARG A 83 -17.01 -4.24 -14.56
CA ARG A 83 -15.54 -4.31 -14.48
C ARG A 83 -14.99 -2.92 -14.75
N TRP A 84 -14.28 -2.36 -13.78
CA TRP A 84 -13.71 -1.01 -13.86
C TRP A 84 -12.22 -1.07 -13.61
N SER A 85 -11.49 -0.20 -14.28
CA SER A 85 -10.03 -0.12 -14.15
C SER A 85 -9.56 1.28 -14.48
N GLY A 86 -8.47 1.72 -13.85
CA GLY A 86 -7.92 3.05 -14.07
C GLY A 86 -6.73 3.33 -13.17
N VAL A 87 -6.37 4.60 -13.01
CA VAL A 87 -5.27 5.04 -12.16
C VAL A 87 -5.83 5.89 -11.02
N LEU A 88 -5.43 5.58 -9.79
CA LEU A 88 -5.76 6.31 -8.58
C LEU A 88 -4.46 6.63 -7.83
N ASN A 89 -4.16 7.92 -7.63
CA ASN A 89 -2.99 8.40 -6.89
C ASN A 89 -1.63 7.80 -7.36
N GLY A 90 -1.50 7.51 -8.66
CA GLY A 90 -0.29 6.92 -9.24
C GLY A 90 -0.22 5.39 -9.16
N ALA A 91 -1.24 4.72 -8.63
CA ALA A 91 -1.39 3.27 -8.68
C ALA A 91 -2.49 2.87 -9.68
N GLY A 92 -2.24 1.83 -10.46
CA GLY A 92 -3.30 1.20 -11.26
C GLY A 92 -4.28 0.44 -10.37
N TYR A 93 -5.54 0.37 -10.76
CA TYR A 93 -6.55 -0.40 -10.05
C TYR A 93 -7.44 -1.22 -10.99
N ARG A 94 -8.03 -2.27 -10.42
CA ARG A 94 -9.16 -3.02 -10.98
C ARG A 94 -10.22 -3.23 -9.91
N ILE A 95 -11.49 -3.13 -10.31
CA ILE A 95 -12.67 -3.40 -9.48
C ILE A 95 -13.62 -4.26 -10.29
N GLU A 96 -14.22 -5.26 -9.65
CA GLU A 96 -15.34 -6.00 -10.24
C GLU A 96 -16.48 -6.15 -9.25
N VAL A 97 -17.69 -5.89 -9.72
CA VAL A 97 -18.91 -5.91 -8.92
C VAL A 97 -19.94 -6.82 -9.58
N PRO A 98 -20.34 -7.94 -8.94
CA PRO A 98 -21.36 -8.82 -9.49
C PRO A 98 -22.75 -8.16 -9.48
N THR A 99 -23.66 -8.64 -10.32
CA THR A 99 -25.03 -8.10 -10.41
C THR A 99 -25.84 -8.32 -9.14
N ASN A 100 -25.55 -9.39 -8.40
CA ASN A 100 -26.15 -9.75 -7.11
C ASN A 100 -25.30 -9.30 -5.90
N TRP A 101 -24.61 -8.17 -6.01
CA TRP A 101 -23.70 -7.70 -4.96
C TRP A 101 -24.36 -7.65 -3.57
N ASN A 102 -23.69 -8.22 -2.57
CA ASN A 102 -24.21 -8.43 -1.22
C ASN A 102 -23.76 -7.36 -0.21
N GLY A 103 -23.23 -6.23 -0.69
CA GLY A 103 -22.71 -5.15 0.16
C GLY A 103 -21.28 -5.37 0.69
N MET A 104 -20.63 -6.50 0.37
CA MET A 104 -19.29 -6.81 0.86
C MET A 104 -18.23 -6.55 -0.20
N LEU A 105 -17.16 -5.85 0.18
CA LEU A 105 -16.01 -5.55 -0.68
C LEU A 105 -14.76 -6.27 -0.15
N VAL A 106 -14.09 -7.03 -1.02
CA VAL A 106 -12.83 -7.71 -0.71
C VAL A 106 -11.66 -7.04 -1.43
N MET A 107 -10.74 -6.50 -0.64
CA MET A 107 -9.48 -5.94 -1.13
C MET A 107 -8.44 -7.04 -1.29
N TYR A 108 -7.80 -7.12 -2.46
CA TYR A 108 -6.72 -8.06 -2.72
C TYR A 108 -5.37 -7.35 -2.81
N ALA A 109 -4.42 -7.83 -1.99
CA ALA A 109 -3.05 -7.35 -1.93
C ALA A 109 -2.09 -8.35 -2.60
N HIS A 110 -1.36 -7.91 -3.63
CA HIS A 110 -0.47 -8.78 -4.39
C HIS A 110 0.91 -8.97 -3.73
N GLY A 111 1.64 -9.99 -4.20
CA GLY A 111 2.97 -10.32 -3.71
C GLY A 111 4.09 -9.39 -4.24
N PHE A 112 5.32 -9.69 -3.84
CA PHE A 112 6.51 -8.95 -4.24
C PHE A 112 6.77 -9.04 -5.76
N ARG A 113 7.30 -7.97 -6.35
CA ARG A 113 7.62 -7.88 -7.79
C ARG A 113 9.13 -7.73 -8.01
N THR A 114 9.71 -8.63 -8.81
CA THR A 114 11.12 -8.58 -9.23
C THR A 114 11.31 -8.42 -10.73
N SER A 115 10.41 -8.99 -11.52
CA SER A 115 10.36 -8.83 -12.97
C SER A 115 9.77 -7.46 -13.32
N ALA A 116 10.38 -6.78 -14.30
CA ALA A 116 9.94 -5.47 -14.77
C ALA A 116 9.68 -4.46 -13.62
N PRO A 117 10.70 -4.13 -12.80
CA PRO A 117 10.51 -3.42 -11.53
C PRO A 117 9.92 -2.01 -11.67
N LYS A 118 9.95 -1.43 -12.87
CA LYS A 118 9.35 -0.13 -13.17
C LYS A 118 7.85 -0.22 -13.46
N GLU A 119 7.37 -1.37 -13.90
CA GLU A 119 6.02 -1.54 -14.43
C GLU A 119 5.05 -1.91 -13.30
N LEU A 120 4.07 -1.03 -13.04
CA LEU A 120 3.02 -1.30 -12.06
C LEU A 120 1.86 -2.01 -12.76
N ARG A 121 1.54 -3.22 -12.29
CA ARG A 121 0.53 -4.12 -12.86
C ARG A 121 -0.40 -4.65 -11.79
N VAL A 122 -1.70 -4.73 -12.11
CA VAL A 122 -2.73 -5.22 -11.18
C VAL A 122 -2.94 -6.72 -11.34
N ASP A 123 -2.90 -7.46 -10.23
CA ASP A 123 -3.29 -8.87 -10.19
C ASP A 123 -4.78 -9.00 -9.86
N ASN A 124 -5.47 -9.82 -10.63
CA ASN A 124 -6.80 -10.28 -10.23
C ASN A 124 -6.67 -11.29 -9.08
N PRO A 125 -7.59 -11.28 -8.11
CA PRO A 125 -7.52 -12.22 -7.00
C PRO A 125 -7.63 -13.66 -7.48
N PRO A 126 -6.81 -14.60 -6.96
CA PRO A 126 -6.90 -16.02 -7.34
C PRO A 126 -8.27 -16.64 -6.97
N MET A 127 -8.95 -16.07 -5.97
CA MET A 127 -10.30 -16.44 -5.55
C MET A 127 -11.42 -15.68 -6.27
N ARG A 128 -11.14 -14.95 -7.36
CA ARG A 128 -12.10 -14.12 -8.13
C ARG A 128 -13.45 -14.81 -8.34
N ARG A 129 -13.44 -16.05 -8.84
CA ARG A 129 -14.67 -16.83 -9.12
C ARG A 129 -15.51 -17.02 -7.87
N TYR A 130 -14.91 -17.49 -6.78
CA TYR A 130 -15.59 -17.72 -5.52
C TYR A 130 -16.22 -16.44 -4.97
N LEU A 131 -15.52 -15.30 -5.07
CA LEU A 131 -16.04 -14.01 -4.61
C LEU A 131 -17.32 -13.62 -5.38
N LEU A 132 -17.27 -13.65 -6.71
CA LEU A 132 -18.42 -13.30 -7.55
C LEU A 132 -19.60 -14.26 -7.33
N ASP A 133 -19.34 -15.57 -7.26
CA ASP A 133 -20.39 -16.58 -7.05
C ASP A 133 -21.12 -16.42 -5.72
N ASN A 134 -20.45 -15.82 -4.72
CA ASN A 134 -21.02 -15.53 -3.40
C ASN A 134 -21.47 -14.06 -3.25
N GLY A 135 -21.50 -13.29 -4.34
CA GLY A 135 -22.00 -11.91 -4.36
C GLY A 135 -21.03 -10.86 -3.80
N TYR A 136 -19.76 -11.19 -3.60
CA TYR A 136 -18.74 -10.24 -3.16
C TYR A 136 -18.21 -9.42 -4.35
N ALA A 137 -18.07 -8.11 -4.15
CA ALA A 137 -17.22 -7.29 -5.01
C ALA A 137 -15.75 -7.49 -4.61
N TRP A 138 -14.84 -7.27 -5.55
CA TRP A 138 -13.41 -7.23 -5.24
C TRP A 138 -12.73 -6.05 -5.90
N ALA A 139 -11.64 -5.60 -5.27
CA ALA A 139 -10.79 -4.54 -5.79
C ALA A 139 -9.31 -4.85 -5.50
N ALA A 140 -8.44 -4.46 -6.43
CA ALA A 140 -7.00 -4.67 -6.32
C ALA A 140 -6.24 -3.45 -6.86
N SER A 141 -5.16 -3.09 -6.18
CA SER A 141 -4.24 -2.02 -6.58
C SER A 141 -2.92 -2.63 -7.05
N SER A 142 -2.26 -2.02 -8.02
CA SER A 142 -0.87 -2.33 -8.41
C SER A 142 0.16 -1.83 -7.38
N TYR A 143 -0.31 -1.03 -6.43
CA TYR A 143 0.49 -0.09 -5.63
C TYR A 143 1.15 0.99 -6.50
N SER A 144 1.51 2.10 -5.86
CA SER A 144 2.24 3.22 -6.43
C SER A 144 3.74 2.90 -6.56
N THR A 145 4.19 1.81 -5.95
CA THR A 145 5.57 1.35 -6.00
C THR A 145 5.69 -0.18 -6.06
N ASN A 146 6.73 -0.67 -6.73
CA ASN A 146 7.14 -2.07 -6.69
C ASN A 146 8.22 -2.30 -5.62
N PHE A 147 8.80 -3.50 -5.55
CA PHE A 147 9.67 -3.95 -4.46
C PHE A 147 8.91 -4.12 -3.14
N TYR A 148 9.65 -4.18 -2.02
CA TYR A 148 9.09 -4.50 -0.72
C TYR A 148 8.73 -3.21 0.02
N ASP A 149 7.64 -2.57 -0.39
CA ASP A 149 7.08 -1.41 0.28
C ASP A 149 5.66 -1.70 0.78
N VAL A 150 5.58 -2.20 2.02
CA VAL A 150 4.31 -2.54 2.68
C VAL A 150 3.48 -1.28 2.94
N ARG A 151 4.12 -0.15 3.21
CA ARG A 151 3.41 1.10 3.49
C ARG A 151 2.66 1.58 2.25
N ALA A 152 3.31 1.60 1.09
CA ALA A 152 2.65 1.89 -0.18
C ALA A 152 1.50 0.90 -0.42
N GLY A 153 1.75 -0.39 -0.20
CA GLY A 153 0.72 -1.42 -0.33
C GLY A 153 -0.53 -1.17 0.51
N VAL A 154 -0.36 -0.78 1.78
CA VAL A 154 -1.48 -0.44 2.68
C VAL A 154 -2.20 0.82 2.22
N GLU A 155 -1.45 1.90 1.98
CA GLU A 155 -2.02 3.21 1.64
C GLU A 155 -2.81 3.15 0.32
N ASP A 156 -2.27 2.54 -0.71
CA ASP A 156 -2.89 2.49 -2.03
C ASP A 156 -4.09 1.54 -2.07
N THR A 157 -4.04 0.44 -1.31
CA THR A 157 -5.18 -0.47 -1.15
C THR A 157 -6.31 0.21 -0.39
N ASN A 158 -5.99 0.93 0.70
CA ASN A 158 -6.98 1.63 1.50
C ASN A 158 -7.58 2.82 0.74
N ALA A 159 -6.78 3.58 0.00
CA ALA A 159 -7.26 4.66 -0.86
C ALA A 159 -8.27 4.13 -1.90
N LEU A 160 -7.97 2.99 -2.53
CA LEU A 160 -8.88 2.35 -3.47
C LEU A 160 -10.18 1.89 -2.81
N ALA A 161 -10.11 1.30 -1.61
CA ALA A 161 -11.30 0.89 -0.87
C ALA A 161 -12.21 2.08 -0.56
N LEU A 162 -11.64 3.22 -0.16
CA LEU A 162 -12.38 4.44 0.14
C LEU A 162 -12.96 5.12 -1.12
N ALA A 163 -12.32 4.95 -2.28
CA ALA A 163 -12.78 5.49 -3.56
C ALA A 163 -13.83 4.61 -4.27
N PHE A 164 -14.16 3.44 -3.73
CA PHE A 164 -15.00 2.43 -4.40
C PHE A 164 -16.35 2.99 -4.89
N ASN A 165 -17.09 3.70 -4.04
CA ASN A 165 -18.40 4.25 -4.39
C ASN A 165 -18.31 5.38 -5.42
N ASP A 166 -17.28 6.23 -5.33
CA ASP A 166 -17.04 7.31 -6.27
C ASP A 166 -16.72 6.75 -7.66
N ILE A 167 -15.82 5.77 -7.74
CA ILE A 167 -15.49 5.07 -8.99
C ILE A 167 -16.73 4.38 -9.58
N ALA A 168 -17.57 3.76 -8.74
CA ALA A 168 -18.80 3.13 -9.18
C ALA A 168 -19.78 4.15 -9.79
N ALA A 169 -19.95 5.29 -9.14
CA ALA A 169 -20.81 6.37 -9.62
C ALA A 169 -20.28 7.00 -10.93
N GLU A 170 -18.96 7.17 -11.06
CA GLU A 170 -18.31 7.62 -12.29
C GLU A 170 -18.50 6.66 -13.47
N ASN A 171 -18.71 5.37 -13.19
CA ASN A 171 -19.00 4.33 -14.18
C ASN A 171 -20.51 4.00 -14.27
N ASP A 172 -21.37 5.00 -14.02
CA ASP A 172 -22.83 4.92 -14.17
C ASP A 172 -23.52 3.85 -13.31
N ARG A 173 -22.88 3.40 -12.22
CA ARG A 173 -23.45 2.43 -11.27
C ARG A 173 -23.40 2.98 -9.84
N VAL A 174 -24.45 3.70 -9.46
CA VAL A 174 -24.62 4.15 -8.08
C VAL A 174 -24.85 2.94 -7.16
N LEU A 175 -23.96 2.77 -6.19
CA LEU A 175 -23.99 1.69 -5.19
C LEU A 175 -24.11 2.28 -3.80
N ASP A 176 -24.79 1.57 -2.91
CA ASP A 176 -24.69 1.83 -1.46
C ASP A 176 -23.25 1.64 -0.98
N ALA A 177 -22.89 2.31 0.12
CA ALA A 177 -21.58 2.12 0.74
C ALA A 177 -21.41 0.65 1.17
N PRO A 178 -20.22 0.04 0.99
CA PRO A 178 -19.97 -1.30 1.48
C PRO A 178 -20.28 -1.44 2.96
N ASP A 179 -21.11 -2.42 3.31
CA ASP A 179 -21.44 -2.76 4.70
C ASP A 179 -20.19 -3.24 5.44
N LYS A 180 -19.32 -3.96 4.72
CA LYS A 180 -18.07 -4.52 5.25
C LYS A 180 -16.97 -4.52 4.20
N TYR A 181 -15.79 -4.12 4.66
CA TYR A 181 -14.53 -4.29 3.96
C TYR A 181 -13.81 -5.52 4.51
N TYR A 182 -13.29 -6.35 3.61
CA TYR A 182 -12.38 -7.45 3.92
C TYR A 182 -11.07 -7.25 3.18
N ILE A 183 -9.98 -7.78 3.71
CA ILE A 183 -8.66 -7.72 3.04
C ILE A 183 -7.97 -9.09 3.09
N THR A 184 -7.34 -9.46 1.98
CA THR A 184 -6.56 -10.69 1.85
C THR A 184 -5.41 -10.51 0.89
N GLY A 185 -4.35 -11.28 1.06
CA GLY A 185 -3.17 -11.21 0.20
C GLY A 185 -2.16 -12.29 0.53
N VAL A 186 -1.24 -12.55 -0.38
CA VAL A 186 -0.24 -13.62 -0.27
C VAL A 186 1.18 -13.09 -0.25
N SER A 187 2.08 -13.72 0.53
CA SER A 187 3.50 -13.32 0.62
C SER A 187 3.65 -11.88 1.13
N MET A 188 4.26 -10.96 0.37
CA MET A 188 4.26 -9.54 0.70
C MET A 188 2.84 -8.98 0.86
N GLY A 189 1.88 -9.40 0.02
CA GLY A 189 0.48 -9.03 0.17
C GLY A 189 -0.16 -9.54 1.46
N GLY A 190 0.34 -10.65 2.00
CA GLY A 190 -0.03 -11.15 3.32
C GLY A 190 0.50 -10.25 4.45
N HIS A 191 1.69 -9.67 4.29
CA HIS A 191 2.20 -8.65 5.21
C HIS A 191 1.36 -7.36 5.09
N VAL A 192 1.08 -6.87 3.87
CA VAL A 192 0.17 -5.73 3.66
C VAL A 192 -1.19 -5.95 4.34
N THR A 193 -1.74 -7.16 4.19
CA THR A 193 -3.01 -7.55 4.81
C THR A 193 -2.97 -7.49 6.34
N ALA A 194 -1.88 -7.99 6.95
CA ALA A 194 -1.69 -7.94 8.40
C ALA A 194 -1.49 -6.48 8.88
N ALA A 195 -0.59 -5.75 8.23
CA ALA A 195 -0.28 -4.36 8.55
C ALA A 195 -1.52 -3.45 8.46
N ALA A 196 -2.40 -3.67 7.48
CA ALA A 196 -3.61 -2.88 7.30
C ALA A 196 -4.59 -2.92 8.49
N VAL A 197 -4.51 -3.93 9.35
CA VAL A 197 -5.38 -4.06 10.53
C VAL A 197 -4.67 -3.80 11.86
N GLU A 198 -3.37 -3.56 11.84
CA GLU A 198 -2.59 -3.22 13.03
C GLU A 198 -3.04 -1.90 13.64
N LYS A 199 -2.90 -1.81 14.97
CA LYS A 199 -3.29 -0.63 15.73
C LYS A 199 -2.50 0.60 15.28
N GLU A 200 -1.19 0.46 15.09
CA GLU A 200 -0.32 1.54 14.64
C GLU A 200 -0.78 2.11 13.30
N THR A 201 -0.99 1.25 12.30
CA THR A 201 -1.53 1.65 10.99
C THR A 201 -2.84 2.43 11.12
N LYS A 202 -3.76 1.99 11.98
CA LYS A 202 -5.02 2.72 12.21
C LYS A 202 -4.82 4.10 12.83
N GLU A 203 -3.73 4.31 13.54
CA GLU A 203 -3.39 5.59 14.20
C GLU A 203 -2.56 6.51 13.28
N THR A 204 -1.78 5.96 12.34
CA THR A 204 -0.78 6.73 11.58
C THR A 204 -0.97 6.75 10.06
N ALA A 205 -1.81 5.88 9.48
CA ALA A 205 -2.01 5.85 8.03
C ALA A 205 -2.75 7.09 7.53
N ASN A 206 -2.46 7.51 6.30
CA ASN A 206 -3.20 8.60 5.65
C ASN A 206 -4.60 8.11 5.23
N HIS A 207 -4.71 6.88 4.75
CA HIS A 207 -5.97 6.24 4.40
C HIS A 207 -6.31 5.13 5.41
N VAL A 208 -7.34 5.37 6.22
CA VAL A 208 -7.78 4.43 7.26
C VAL A 208 -9.06 3.74 6.83
N VAL A 209 -9.01 2.41 6.74
CA VAL A 209 -10.16 1.55 6.45
C VAL A 209 -10.43 0.63 7.64
N ASN A 210 -11.68 0.59 8.08
CA ASN A 210 -12.12 -0.33 9.12
C ASN A 210 -12.48 -1.69 8.52
N TYR A 211 -11.49 -2.56 8.37
CA TYR A 211 -11.71 -3.93 7.90
C TYR A 211 -12.46 -4.78 8.94
N ALA A 212 -13.53 -5.44 8.51
CA ALA A 212 -14.31 -6.38 9.31
C ALA A 212 -13.60 -7.74 9.47
N GLY A 213 -12.64 -8.04 8.60
CA GLY A 213 -11.80 -9.23 8.68
C GLY A 213 -10.59 -9.14 7.75
N ALA A 214 -9.50 -9.78 8.15
CA ALA A 214 -8.27 -9.88 7.39
C ALA A 214 -7.80 -11.34 7.30
N ALA A 215 -7.36 -11.77 6.12
CA ALA A 215 -6.86 -13.11 5.86
C ALA A 215 -5.43 -13.05 5.26
N PRO A 216 -4.39 -12.81 6.08
CA PRO A 216 -3.02 -12.76 5.59
C PRO A 216 -2.51 -14.17 5.26
N MET A 217 -2.23 -14.45 3.98
CA MET A 217 -1.77 -15.77 3.52
C MET A 217 -0.25 -15.79 3.36
N CYS A 218 0.44 -16.72 4.04
CA CYS A 218 1.91 -16.85 3.96
C CYS A 218 2.66 -15.50 4.11
N GLY A 219 2.12 -14.63 4.97
CA GLY A 219 2.63 -13.27 5.15
C GLY A 219 4.01 -13.26 5.79
N VAL A 220 4.88 -12.37 5.32
CA VAL A 220 6.18 -12.10 5.97
C VAL A 220 5.94 -11.22 7.19
N VAL A 221 5.36 -11.81 8.24
CA VAL A 221 4.91 -11.11 9.45
C VAL A 221 5.82 -11.34 10.67
N GLY A 222 6.88 -12.14 10.51
CA GLY A 222 7.86 -12.46 11.56
C GLY A 222 8.95 -11.41 11.73
N ASP A 223 8.64 -10.12 11.51
CA ASP A 223 9.59 -9.01 11.55
C ASP A 223 10.84 -9.25 10.66
N THR A 224 12.00 -8.69 11.01
CA THR A 224 13.26 -8.86 10.28
C THR A 224 13.80 -10.30 10.30
N GLU A 225 13.33 -11.18 11.18
CA GLU A 225 13.86 -12.54 11.33
C GLU A 225 13.69 -13.36 10.05
N LEU A 226 12.53 -13.27 9.40
CA LEU A 226 12.27 -13.99 8.16
C LEU A 226 13.11 -13.42 6.99
N PHE A 227 13.33 -12.10 6.97
CA PHE A 227 14.23 -11.46 6.02
C PHE A 227 15.68 -11.86 6.24
N ASN A 228 16.13 -11.87 7.50
CA ASN A 228 17.48 -12.29 7.89
C ASN A 228 17.72 -13.75 7.53
N PHE A 229 16.72 -14.60 7.72
CA PHE A 229 16.78 -16.00 7.30
C PHE A 229 16.92 -16.13 5.78
N PHE A 230 16.04 -15.51 4.98
CA PHE A 230 16.11 -15.62 3.53
C PHE A 230 17.37 -14.98 2.94
N ALA A 231 17.78 -13.83 3.46
CA ALA A 231 19.02 -13.17 3.07
C ALA A 231 20.24 -14.03 3.45
N GLY A 232 20.30 -14.49 4.70
CA GLY A 232 21.38 -15.35 5.20
C GLY A 232 21.49 -16.68 4.45
N TYR A 233 20.36 -17.32 4.14
CA TYR A 233 20.30 -18.54 3.35
C TYR A 233 20.80 -18.31 1.92
N THR A 234 20.36 -17.23 1.27
CA THR A 234 20.79 -16.88 -0.10
C THR A 234 22.28 -16.56 -0.16
N ILE A 235 22.79 -15.78 0.80
CA ILE A 235 24.23 -15.47 0.91
C ILE A 235 25.04 -16.75 1.15
N SER A 236 24.55 -17.64 2.03
CA SER A 236 25.20 -18.92 2.29
C SER A 236 25.26 -19.77 1.02
N LEU A 237 24.14 -19.88 0.30
CA LEU A 237 24.07 -20.61 -0.96
C LEU A 237 25.04 -20.04 -2.01
N LEU A 238 25.08 -18.71 -2.17
CA LEU A 238 26.01 -18.02 -3.07
C LEU A 238 27.48 -18.29 -2.68
N ALA A 239 27.79 -18.29 -1.38
CA ALA A 239 29.12 -18.63 -0.87
C ALA A 239 29.50 -20.10 -1.14
N PHE A 240 28.52 -21.02 -1.17
CA PHE A 240 28.73 -22.42 -1.52
C PHE A 240 28.85 -22.66 -3.04
N THR A 241 28.27 -21.81 -3.89
CA THR A 241 28.24 -21.98 -5.36
C THR A 241 29.39 -21.31 -6.11
N THR A 242 30.52 -21.03 -5.45
CA THR A 242 31.81 -20.65 -6.06
C THR A 242 31.88 -19.29 -6.79
N ASP A 243 31.36 -18.23 -6.18
CA ASP A 243 31.95 -16.91 -6.36
C ASP A 243 32.14 -16.27 -4.99
N SER A 244 33.37 -15.86 -4.68
CA SER A 244 33.75 -15.40 -3.34
C SER A 244 32.79 -14.30 -2.85
N ALA A 245 32.31 -14.44 -1.61
CA ALA A 245 31.51 -13.44 -0.89
C ALA A 245 32.15 -12.03 -0.81
N ALA A 246 33.38 -11.86 -1.32
CA ALA A 246 34.13 -10.62 -1.40
C ALA A 246 33.59 -9.60 -2.44
N ASN A 247 32.74 -10.01 -3.38
CA ASN A 247 32.22 -9.12 -4.44
C ASN A 247 30.81 -8.58 -4.18
N VAL A 248 30.22 -8.83 -3.01
CA VAL A 248 28.94 -8.23 -2.65
C VAL A 248 29.23 -6.82 -2.11
N PRO A 249 28.82 -5.72 -2.79
CA PRO A 249 29.03 -4.38 -2.29
C PRO A 249 28.17 -4.18 -1.05
N PHE A 250 28.76 -4.42 0.12
CA PHE A 250 28.17 -4.07 1.40
C PHE A 250 28.21 -2.55 1.51
N GLN A 251 27.07 -1.88 1.30
CA GLN A 251 26.89 -0.60 1.99
C GLN A 251 26.84 -0.96 3.48
N SER A 252 27.74 -0.33 4.24
CA SER A 252 27.99 -0.43 5.69
C SER A 252 26.85 -1.02 6.55
N PRO A 253 27.19 -1.74 7.63
CA PRO A 253 26.18 -2.40 8.47
C PRO A 253 25.15 -1.38 8.95
N LEU A 254 23.87 -1.75 8.84
CA LEU A 254 22.77 -1.03 9.49
C LEU A 254 23.17 -0.78 10.94
N PRO A 255 23.02 0.46 11.46
CA PRO A 255 23.42 0.78 12.81
C PRO A 255 22.69 -0.14 13.78
N THR A 256 23.45 -0.77 14.67
CA THR A 256 22.93 -1.53 15.82
C THR A 256 21.98 -0.65 16.61
N LEU A 257 20.67 -0.90 16.50
CA LEU A 257 19.70 -0.39 17.45
C LEU A 257 19.91 -1.15 18.76
N LYS A 258 20.52 -0.48 19.73
CA LYS A 258 20.48 -0.93 21.12
C LYS A 258 19.02 -0.95 21.54
N GLN A 259 18.54 -2.13 21.94
CA GLN A 259 17.31 -2.24 22.71
C GLN A 259 17.47 -1.40 23.99
N SER A 260 16.60 -0.41 24.15
CA SER A 260 16.31 0.27 25.41
C SER A 260 14.80 0.43 25.53
#